data_AF-A0A6M0EXH0-F1
#
_entry.id   AF-A0A6M0EXH0-F1
#
_cell.length_a   1.000
_cell.length_b   1.000
_cell.length_c   1.000
_cell.angle_alpha   90.00
_cell.angle_beta   90.00
_cell.angle_gamma   90.00
#
_symmetry.space_group_name_H-M   'P 1'
#
loop_
_entity.id
_entity.type
_entity.pdbx_description
1 polymer ?
#
loop_
_entity_poly.entity_id
_entity_poly.type
_entity_poly.pdbx_seq_one_letter_code
_entity_poly.pdbx_strand_id
1 'polypeptide(L)'
;MSDLYNFTYYYGNGDSYSGFGYAPTGSYYSGQYLGYADGVYNETGYDGYYYISSVYSGYSSNLINNVYVSSYYDGDSSGEYYTPYHYSLGNTSGSYGLGSEYDYIYDNVTGYQDFGSNYYEADGSANNSDLYYFTYYYGNGDSYSGSGYASTGTYYSGQYLGYADGVYNETGYDGYYYISSVYSGYSNDLANQVYVSSYYDGDSSGEYYTPYHYSLGNTSGSYGLGSEYDYIYDNVTGYQDFGSNYYEADGSANNSDLYYFTYYYGNGDSYSGSGYASTGTYYSGQYLGYADGVYNETGYDGYYYISSVYSGYSNDLANQVYVSSYYDGDSSG
;
A
#
# COMPACT_ATOMS: atom_id res chain seq x y z
N MET A 1 11.58 -22.30 55.95
CA MET A 1 11.97 -21.26 54.98
C MET A 1 11.73 -21.81 53.60
N SER A 2 11.49 -20.93 52.63
CA SER A 2 11.38 -21.27 51.22
C SER A 2 12.47 -20.55 50.42
N ASP A 3 12.72 -21.09 49.22
CA ASP A 3 13.50 -20.44 48.18
C ASP A 3 12.56 -19.92 47.09
N LEU A 4 12.81 -18.70 46.60
CA LEU A 4 12.26 -18.20 45.34
C LEU A 4 13.14 -18.69 44.20
N TYR A 5 12.54 -19.27 43.16
CA TYR A 5 13.24 -19.67 41.95
C TYR A 5 12.61 -18.99 40.73
N ASN A 6 13.45 -18.58 39.78
CA ASN A 6 13.00 -18.16 38.45
C ASN A 6 13.18 -19.31 37.47
N PHE A 7 12.23 -19.50 36.58
CA PHE A 7 12.23 -20.60 35.63
C PHE A 7 11.75 -20.18 34.25
N THR A 8 12.09 -21.01 33.26
CA THR A 8 11.47 -21.02 31.93
C THR A 8 11.11 -22.46 31.58
N TYR A 9 9.88 -22.69 31.13
CA TYR A 9 9.47 -23.94 30.50
C TYR A 9 9.56 -23.79 28.98
N TYR A 10 10.14 -24.77 28.30
CA TYR A 10 10.26 -24.82 26.85
C TYR A 10 9.41 -25.95 26.30
N TYR A 11 8.59 -25.68 25.28
CA TYR A 11 7.76 -26.69 24.62
C TYR A 11 8.53 -27.50 23.58
N GLY A 12 9.53 -26.90 22.93
CA GLY A 12 10.39 -27.57 21.94
C GLY A 12 10.07 -27.24 20.48
N ASN A 13 8.92 -26.64 20.20
CA ASN A 13 8.52 -26.08 18.89
C ASN A 13 9.00 -24.63 18.68
N GLY A 14 9.33 -23.91 19.75
CA GLY A 14 9.66 -22.48 19.71
C GLY A 14 9.09 -21.76 20.92
N ASP A 15 8.03 -22.31 21.49
CA ASP A 15 7.29 -21.65 22.55
C ASP A 15 7.92 -21.88 23.91
N SER A 16 7.67 -20.92 24.79
CA SER A 16 8.09 -21.00 26.17
C SER A 16 7.25 -20.11 27.08
N TYR A 17 7.20 -20.44 28.37
CA TYR A 17 6.74 -19.49 29.37
C TYR A 17 7.75 -19.35 30.50
N SER A 18 7.86 -18.14 31.03
CA SER A 18 8.80 -17.79 32.09
C SER A 18 8.11 -17.17 33.27
N GLY A 19 8.64 -17.45 34.46
CA GLY A 19 8.04 -17.02 35.70
C GLY A 19 8.91 -17.27 36.92
N PHE A 20 8.27 -17.23 38.08
CA PHE A 20 8.89 -17.55 39.34
C PHE A 20 7.95 -18.34 40.24
N GLY A 21 8.53 -19.10 41.17
CA GLY A 21 7.77 -19.80 42.19
C GLY A 21 8.52 -19.92 43.49
N TYR A 22 7.88 -20.57 44.47
CA TYR A 22 8.47 -20.82 45.78
C TYR A 22 8.47 -22.30 46.11
N ALA A 23 9.59 -22.81 46.61
CA ALA A 23 9.74 -24.21 46.99
C ALA A 23 10.40 -24.33 48.38
N PRO A 24 10.32 -25.50 49.05
CA PRO A 24 11.14 -25.75 50.23
C PRO A 24 12.62 -25.46 49.95
N THR A 25 13.32 -24.91 50.94
CA THR A 25 14.74 -24.58 50.76
C THR A 25 15.55 -25.79 50.33
N GLY A 26 16.35 -25.63 49.26
CA GLY A 26 17.16 -26.69 48.66
C GLY A 26 16.44 -27.57 47.65
N SER A 27 15.18 -27.28 47.28
CA SER A 27 14.46 -28.03 46.23
C SER A 27 15.08 -27.88 44.83
N TYR A 28 15.60 -26.69 44.51
CA TYR A 28 16.16 -26.37 43.20
C TYR A 28 17.52 -25.67 43.31
N TYR A 29 18.28 -25.64 42.21
CA TYR A 29 19.52 -24.88 42.08
C TYR A 29 19.61 -24.15 40.73
N SER A 30 20.35 -23.04 40.67
CA SER A 30 20.55 -22.28 39.43
C SER A 30 21.31 -23.11 38.39
N GLY A 31 20.85 -23.08 37.14
CA GLY A 31 21.38 -23.88 36.04
C GLY A 31 20.77 -25.29 35.95
N GLN A 32 19.79 -25.62 36.79
CA GLN A 32 19.13 -26.92 36.79
C GLN A 32 18.17 -27.04 35.60
N TYR A 33 18.22 -28.20 34.92
CA TYR A 33 17.23 -28.61 33.94
C TYR A 33 16.35 -29.72 34.55
N LEU A 34 15.04 -29.64 34.32
CA LEU A 34 14.06 -30.63 34.75
C LEU A 34 13.22 -31.01 33.54
N GLY A 35 13.49 -32.17 32.97
CA GLY A 35 12.66 -32.76 31.91
C GLY A 35 11.65 -33.75 32.49
N TYR A 36 10.66 -34.11 31.68
CA TYR A 36 9.72 -35.18 32.00
C TYR A 36 10.29 -36.57 31.69
N ALA A 37 9.61 -37.60 32.19
CA ALA A 37 9.95 -38.97 31.86
C ALA A 37 9.80 -39.20 30.35
N ASP A 38 10.75 -39.94 29.78
CA ASP A 38 10.81 -40.31 28.36
C ASP A 38 9.43 -40.83 27.86
N GLY A 39 8.87 -40.18 26.83
CA GLY A 39 7.59 -40.55 26.21
C GLY A 39 6.33 -39.86 26.74
N VAL A 40 6.44 -38.76 27.49
CA VAL A 40 5.31 -37.87 27.83
C VAL A 40 5.42 -36.58 27.02
N TYR A 41 4.69 -36.52 25.92
CA TYR A 41 4.67 -35.37 25.02
C TYR A 41 3.68 -34.30 25.49
N ASN A 42 4.02 -33.04 25.25
CA ASN A 42 3.08 -31.92 25.32
C ASN A 42 2.16 -31.91 24.07
N GLU A 43 1.26 -30.92 23.99
CA GLU A 43 0.31 -30.77 22.88
C GLU A 43 0.99 -30.63 21.50
N THR A 44 2.22 -30.13 21.47
CA THR A 44 3.01 -29.93 20.25
C THR A 44 3.80 -31.19 19.84
N GLY A 45 3.71 -32.27 20.62
CA GLY A 45 4.34 -33.56 20.32
C GLY A 45 5.81 -33.64 20.72
N TYR A 46 6.31 -32.70 21.52
CA TYR A 46 7.70 -32.64 21.98
C TYR A 46 7.83 -32.90 23.49
N ASP A 47 9.04 -33.27 23.92
CA ASP A 47 9.38 -33.38 25.34
C ASP A 47 9.73 -32.00 25.89
N GLY A 48 8.79 -31.40 26.63
CA GLY A 48 9.05 -30.11 27.28
C GLY A 48 9.95 -30.21 28.52
N TYR A 49 10.61 -29.11 28.88
CA TYR A 49 11.49 -29.07 30.05
C TYR A 49 11.53 -27.70 30.72
N TYR A 50 11.77 -27.70 32.03
CA TYR A 50 12.07 -26.49 32.80
C TYR A 50 13.57 -26.24 32.88
N TYR A 51 13.93 -24.96 32.87
CA TYR A 51 15.25 -24.45 33.20
C TYR A 51 15.16 -23.47 34.38
N ILE A 52 15.89 -23.73 35.46
CA ILE A 52 15.95 -22.87 36.64
C ILE A 52 17.08 -21.85 36.45
N SER A 53 16.74 -20.60 36.20
CA SER A 53 17.73 -19.55 35.93
C SER A 53 18.39 -19.02 37.20
N SER A 54 17.66 -18.94 38.32
CA SER A 54 18.18 -18.42 39.59
C SER A 54 17.37 -18.91 40.79
N VAL A 55 18.00 -18.92 41.96
CA VAL A 55 17.40 -19.34 43.24
C VAL A 55 17.87 -18.40 44.36
N TYR A 56 16.93 -17.97 45.20
CA TYR A 56 17.18 -17.06 46.32
C TYR A 56 16.50 -17.58 47.60
N SER A 57 17.27 -17.75 48.67
CA SER A 57 16.74 -18.23 49.96
C SER A 57 16.25 -17.11 50.88
N GLY A 58 15.42 -17.47 51.86
CA GLY A 58 15.00 -16.57 52.95
C GLY A 58 13.56 -16.10 52.85
N TYR A 59 12.73 -16.77 52.03
CA TYR A 59 11.33 -16.44 51.88
C TYR A 59 10.44 -17.21 52.86
N SER A 60 9.21 -16.74 53.00
CA SER A 60 8.23 -17.29 53.93
C SER A 60 7.67 -18.62 53.44
N SER A 61 7.53 -19.58 54.36
CA SER A 61 7.04 -20.93 54.05
C SER A 61 5.58 -20.99 53.61
N ASN A 62 4.78 -19.94 53.84
CA ASN A 62 3.39 -19.87 53.37
C ASN A 62 3.28 -19.66 51.85
N LEU A 63 4.37 -19.34 51.16
CA LEU A 63 4.40 -19.17 49.71
C LEU A 63 4.72 -20.46 48.96
N ILE A 64 5.18 -21.51 49.67
CA ILE A 64 5.60 -22.78 49.08
C ILE A 64 4.52 -23.31 48.13
N ASN A 65 4.97 -23.78 46.97
CA ASN A 65 4.21 -24.32 45.85
C ASN A 65 3.47 -23.30 44.98
N ASN A 66 3.43 -22.02 45.36
CA ASN A 66 2.89 -20.99 44.49
C ASN A 66 3.83 -20.78 43.30
N VAL A 67 3.26 -20.77 42.10
CA VAL A 67 3.96 -20.49 40.85
C VAL A 67 3.22 -19.38 40.11
N TYR A 68 3.98 -18.42 39.60
CA TYR A 68 3.51 -17.28 38.84
C TYR A 68 4.19 -17.31 37.48
N VAL A 69 3.42 -17.36 36.40
CA VAL A 69 3.95 -17.24 35.05
C VAL A 69 3.82 -15.79 34.62
N SER A 70 4.94 -15.10 34.42
CA SER A 70 4.95 -13.66 34.10
C SER A 70 4.95 -13.35 32.61
N SER A 71 5.28 -14.33 31.77
CA SER A 71 5.40 -14.15 30.33
C SER A 71 5.22 -15.47 29.60
N TYR A 72 4.50 -15.44 28.49
CA TYR A 72 4.45 -16.50 27.49
C TYR A 72 5.08 -15.97 26.19
N TYR A 73 5.85 -16.78 25.50
CA TYR A 73 6.43 -16.50 24.18
C TYR A 73 5.89 -17.56 23.23
N ASP A 74 5.10 -17.11 22.27
CA ASP A 74 4.63 -17.88 21.13
C ASP A 74 5.64 -17.66 20.01
N GLY A 75 6.52 -18.63 19.81
CA GLY A 75 7.63 -18.55 18.87
C GLY A 75 7.34 -19.20 17.52
N ASP A 76 6.37 -20.11 17.45
CA ASP A 76 6.09 -20.88 16.23
C ASP A 76 4.86 -20.38 15.45
N SER A 77 3.92 -19.69 16.11
CA SER A 77 2.73 -19.11 15.49
C SER A 77 2.83 -17.59 15.31
N SER A 78 2.99 -16.81 16.39
CA SER A 78 2.98 -15.34 16.30
C SER A 78 4.35 -14.67 16.34
N GLY A 79 5.33 -15.29 17.00
CA GLY A 79 6.64 -14.70 17.29
C GLY A 79 6.64 -13.65 18.41
N GLU A 80 5.57 -13.57 19.21
CA GLU A 80 5.31 -12.49 20.16
C GLU A 80 5.33 -12.92 21.64
N TYR A 81 5.48 -11.93 22.52
CA TYR A 81 5.34 -12.12 23.96
C TYR A 81 3.95 -11.71 24.46
N TYR A 82 3.32 -12.60 25.21
CA TYR A 82 2.04 -12.37 25.88
C TYR A 82 2.24 -12.25 27.39
N THR A 83 1.43 -11.38 28.02
CA THR A 83 1.29 -11.34 29.48
C THR A 83 0.18 -12.31 29.90
N PRO A 84 0.47 -13.35 30.69
CA PRO A 84 -0.54 -14.31 31.10
C PRO A 84 -1.66 -13.70 31.94
N TYR A 85 -2.88 -14.22 31.78
CA TYR A 85 -4.09 -13.70 32.40
C TYR A 85 -4.00 -13.66 33.93
N HIS A 86 -3.61 -14.76 34.59
CA HIS A 86 -3.53 -14.77 36.06
C HIS A 86 -2.49 -13.79 36.57
N TYR A 87 -1.36 -13.65 35.89
CA TYR A 87 -0.32 -12.69 36.28
C TYR A 87 -0.79 -11.24 36.16
N SER A 88 -1.53 -10.92 35.10
CA SER A 88 -2.14 -9.58 34.93
C SER A 88 -3.08 -9.21 36.09
N LEU A 89 -3.68 -10.21 36.74
CA LEU A 89 -4.53 -10.06 37.93
C LEU A 89 -3.78 -10.17 39.26
N GLY A 90 -2.47 -10.41 39.24
CA GLY A 90 -1.67 -10.67 40.44
C GLY A 90 -1.92 -12.03 41.10
N ASN A 91 -2.50 -12.97 40.37
CA ASN A 91 -2.83 -14.33 40.82
C ASN A 91 -1.71 -15.33 40.47
N THR A 92 -1.69 -16.45 41.18
CA THR A 92 -0.82 -17.59 40.86
C THR A 92 -1.35 -18.36 39.66
N SER A 93 -0.48 -18.78 38.76
CA SER A 93 -0.81 -19.72 37.68
C SER A 93 -0.85 -21.17 38.18
N GLY A 94 -0.20 -21.48 39.31
CA GLY A 94 -0.21 -22.82 39.92
C GLY A 94 0.02 -22.80 41.44
N SER A 95 -0.40 -23.85 42.14
CA SER A 95 -0.31 -23.96 43.61
C SER A 95 0.25 -25.30 44.14
N TYR A 96 0.80 -26.14 43.25
CA TYR A 96 1.42 -27.43 43.58
C TYR A 96 2.88 -27.53 43.12
N GLY A 97 3.55 -26.40 42.89
CA GLY A 97 4.92 -26.32 42.38
C GLY A 97 4.98 -26.43 40.86
N LEU A 98 6.20 -26.63 40.33
CA LEU A 98 6.41 -26.76 38.89
C LEU A 98 5.58 -27.90 38.30
N GLY A 99 4.98 -27.65 37.16
CA GLY A 99 4.09 -28.56 36.45
C GLY A 99 2.62 -28.42 36.80
N SER A 100 2.27 -27.50 37.71
CA SER A 100 0.88 -27.19 38.07
C SER A 100 0.38 -25.87 37.51
N GLU A 101 1.20 -25.17 36.73
CA GLU A 101 0.85 -23.90 36.10
C GLU A 101 -0.24 -24.12 35.05
N TYR A 102 -1.31 -23.36 35.08
CA TYR A 102 -2.31 -23.31 34.01
C TYR A 102 -2.80 -21.88 33.90
N ASP A 103 -2.73 -21.32 32.71
CA ASP A 103 -3.01 -19.91 32.47
C ASP A 103 -3.47 -19.70 31.03
N TYR A 104 -3.75 -18.45 30.68
CA TYR A 104 -4.22 -18.08 29.36
C TYR A 104 -3.42 -16.91 28.81
N ILE A 105 -3.18 -16.92 27.50
CA ILE A 105 -2.88 -15.70 26.75
C ILE A 105 -4.19 -15.13 26.18
N TYR A 106 -4.19 -13.84 25.86
CA TYR A 106 -5.28 -13.21 25.14
C TYR A 106 -4.73 -12.57 23.86
N ASP A 107 -5.28 -13.00 22.73
CA ASP A 107 -5.02 -12.45 21.42
C ASP A 107 -6.30 -11.81 20.86
N ASN A 108 -6.19 -10.67 20.17
CA ASN A 108 -7.36 -9.96 19.67
C ASN A 108 -8.09 -10.71 18.54
N VAL A 109 -7.42 -11.64 17.87
CA VAL A 109 -7.95 -12.42 16.75
C VAL A 109 -8.42 -13.79 17.23
N THR A 110 -7.60 -14.53 17.99
CA THR A 110 -7.94 -15.89 18.45
C THR A 110 -8.61 -15.93 19.84
N GLY A 111 -8.67 -14.81 20.56
CA GLY A 111 -9.28 -14.73 21.89
C GLY A 111 -8.39 -15.33 22.97
N TYR A 112 -9.01 -15.93 23.99
CA TYR A 112 -8.27 -16.63 25.06
C TYR A 112 -7.82 -18.01 24.59
N GLN A 113 -6.53 -18.30 24.76
CA GLN A 113 -5.91 -19.59 24.48
C GLN A 113 -5.19 -20.06 25.74
N ASP A 114 -5.38 -21.32 26.14
CA ASP A 114 -4.81 -21.87 27.36
C ASP A 114 -3.44 -22.50 27.16
N PHE A 115 -2.59 -22.38 28.17
CA PHE A 115 -1.30 -23.05 28.20
C PHE A 115 -0.97 -23.57 29.61
N GLY A 116 0.00 -24.48 29.67
CA GLY A 116 0.57 -25.02 30.90
C GLY A 116 0.16 -26.47 31.16
N SER A 117 0.23 -26.87 32.43
CA SER A 117 0.03 -28.24 32.93
C SER A 117 0.92 -29.26 32.24
N ASN A 118 2.06 -28.80 31.71
CA ASN A 118 3.02 -29.55 30.91
C ASN A 118 2.45 -30.18 29.63
N TYR A 119 1.27 -29.72 29.21
CA TYR A 119 0.59 -30.27 28.07
C TYR A 119 0.11 -29.15 27.15
N TYR A 120 -0.78 -28.29 27.64
CA TYR A 120 -1.42 -27.25 26.85
C TYR A 120 -0.42 -26.22 26.36
N GLU A 121 -0.54 -25.86 25.10
CA GLU A 121 0.23 -24.83 24.42
C GLU A 121 -0.77 -23.85 23.77
N ALA A 122 -0.42 -22.57 23.73
CA ALA A 122 -1.31 -21.51 23.27
C ALA A 122 -0.76 -20.77 22.03
N ASP A 123 -1.53 -20.86 20.94
CA ASP A 123 -1.25 -20.16 19.69
C ASP A 123 -1.86 -18.74 19.64
N GLY A 124 -0.99 -17.74 19.64
CA GLY A 124 -1.33 -16.39 19.24
C GLY A 124 -1.50 -16.26 17.72
N SER A 125 -2.18 -15.21 17.26
CA SER A 125 -2.18 -14.91 15.83
C SER A 125 -0.91 -14.15 15.47
N ALA A 126 -0.33 -14.45 14.30
CA ALA A 126 0.72 -13.62 13.70
C ALA A 126 0.21 -12.17 13.58
N ASN A 127 0.62 -11.32 14.53
CA ASN A 127 0.20 -9.92 14.60
C ASN A 127 0.99 -9.01 13.64
N ASN A 128 1.47 -9.58 12.54
CA ASN A 128 2.32 -8.93 11.55
C ASN A 128 1.61 -8.84 10.20
N SER A 129 1.75 -7.67 9.57
CA SER A 129 1.42 -7.42 8.19
C SER A 129 2.68 -7.39 7.33
N ASP A 130 2.50 -7.71 6.05
CA ASP A 130 3.46 -7.46 5.00
C ASP A 130 3.12 -6.14 4.29
N LEU A 131 4.13 -5.31 4.04
CA LEU A 131 4.07 -4.22 3.07
C LEU A 131 4.27 -4.81 1.68
N TYR A 132 3.34 -4.53 0.77
CA TYR A 132 3.46 -4.90 -0.65
C TYR A 132 3.43 -3.67 -1.54
N TYR A 133 4.10 -3.76 -2.68
CA TYR A 133 4.05 -2.77 -3.77
C TYR A 133 3.38 -3.40 -4.98
N PHE A 134 2.53 -2.64 -5.65
CA PHE A 134 1.71 -3.16 -6.73
C PHE A 134 1.55 -2.16 -7.89
N THR A 135 1.16 -2.70 -9.03
CA THR A 135 0.60 -1.97 -10.17
C THR A 135 -0.67 -2.66 -10.63
N TYR A 136 -1.76 -1.91 -10.78
CA TYR A 136 -2.97 -2.36 -11.47
C TYR A 136 -2.95 -1.89 -12.92
N TYR A 137 -3.30 -2.78 -13.85
CA TYR A 137 -3.38 -2.49 -15.28
C TYR A 137 -4.82 -2.63 -15.76
N TYR A 138 -5.32 -1.62 -16.48
CA TYR A 138 -6.67 -1.63 -17.06
C TYR A 138 -6.74 -2.44 -18.36
N GLY A 139 -5.66 -2.49 -19.14
CA GLY A 139 -5.57 -3.26 -20.39
C GLY A 139 -5.63 -2.42 -21.67
N ASN A 140 -6.09 -1.17 -21.59
CA ASN A 140 -6.07 -0.16 -22.66
C ASN A 140 -4.74 0.60 -22.76
N GLY A 141 -3.92 0.59 -21.71
CA GLY A 141 -2.72 1.42 -21.61
C GLY A 141 -2.61 2.06 -20.23
N ASP A 142 -3.75 2.20 -19.55
CA ASP A 142 -3.85 2.83 -18.25
C ASP A 142 -3.41 1.92 -17.13
N SER A 143 -2.86 2.53 -16.09
CA SER A 143 -2.45 1.84 -14.87
C SER A 143 -2.35 2.77 -13.67
N TYR A 144 -2.46 2.20 -12.48
CA TYR A 144 -2.04 2.89 -11.26
C TYR A 144 -1.13 2.02 -10.42
N SER A 145 -0.23 2.65 -9.68
CA SER A 145 0.74 1.97 -8.84
C SER A 145 0.73 2.53 -7.42
N GLY A 146 1.11 1.68 -6.47
CA GLY A 146 1.01 2.03 -5.07
C GLY A 146 1.64 1.01 -4.15
N SER A 147 1.30 1.15 -2.87
CA SER A 147 1.68 0.21 -1.82
C SER A 147 0.51 -0.03 -0.88
N GLY A 148 0.47 -1.18 -0.24
CA GLY A 148 -0.50 -1.46 0.81
C GLY A 148 0.03 -2.44 1.84
N TYR A 149 -0.78 -2.71 2.84
CA TYR A 149 -0.46 -3.68 3.89
C TYR A 149 -1.50 -4.79 3.90
N ALA A 150 -1.07 -6.02 4.07
CA ALA A 150 -1.93 -7.19 4.20
C ALA A 150 -1.39 -8.13 5.26
N SER A 151 -2.21 -9.03 5.78
CA SER A 151 -1.73 -10.07 6.70
C SER A 151 -0.54 -10.81 6.11
N THR A 152 0.44 -11.16 6.95
CA THR A 152 1.66 -11.86 6.53
C THR A 152 1.32 -13.07 5.65
N GLY A 153 2.00 -13.19 4.51
CA GLY A 153 1.81 -14.30 3.56
C GLY A 153 0.63 -14.15 2.60
N THR A 154 -0.13 -13.05 2.64
CA THR A 154 -1.25 -12.82 1.71
C THR A 154 -0.79 -12.68 0.27
N TYR A 155 0.33 -11.97 0.05
CA TYR A 155 0.90 -11.72 -1.28
C TYR A 155 2.37 -12.14 -1.37
N TYR A 156 2.85 -12.35 -2.59
CA TYR A 156 4.26 -12.63 -2.87
C TYR A 156 4.80 -11.84 -4.07
N SER A 157 6.11 -11.59 -4.09
CA SER A 157 6.76 -10.87 -5.19
C SER A 157 6.61 -11.61 -6.51
N GLY A 158 6.24 -10.90 -7.57
CA GLY A 158 5.99 -11.47 -8.90
C GLY A 158 4.60 -12.07 -9.08
N GLN A 159 3.72 -11.94 -8.09
CA GLN A 159 2.34 -12.43 -8.17
C GLN A 159 1.51 -11.57 -9.12
N TYR A 160 0.67 -12.23 -9.91
CA TYR A 160 -0.40 -11.62 -10.70
C TYR A 160 -1.75 -11.97 -10.09
N LEU A 161 -2.64 -11.00 -9.97
CA LEU A 161 -4.00 -11.15 -9.45
C LEU A 161 -4.98 -10.57 -10.47
N GLY A 162 -5.70 -11.43 -11.17
CA GLY A 162 -6.82 -11.01 -12.03
C GLY A 162 -8.15 -11.09 -11.27
N TYR A 163 -9.16 -10.39 -11.76
CA TYR A 163 -10.54 -10.60 -11.32
C TYR A 163 -11.15 -11.85 -11.95
N ALA A 164 -12.27 -12.28 -11.37
CA ALA A 164 -13.03 -13.41 -11.89
C ALA A 164 -13.43 -13.18 -13.35
N ASP A 165 -13.27 -14.21 -14.16
CA ASP A 165 -13.59 -14.26 -15.60
C ASP A 165 -14.97 -13.62 -15.87
N GLY A 166 -15.02 -12.57 -16.69
CA GLY A 166 -16.26 -11.87 -17.07
C GLY A 166 -16.65 -10.63 -16.24
N VAL A 167 -15.78 -10.12 -15.37
CA VAL A 167 -15.93 -8.80 -14.73
C VAL A 167 -15.01 -7.80 -15.42
N TYR A 168 -15.56 -7.04 -16.36
CA TYR A 168 -14.83 -6.01 -17.09
C TYR A 168 -14.77 -4.70 -16.30
N ASN A 169 -13.65 -3.99 -16.44
CA ASN A 169 -13.56 -2.59 -16.01
C ASN A 169 -14.25 -1.67 -17.04
N GLU A 170 -14.21 -0.35 -16.82
CA GLU A 170 -14.89 0.66 -17.66
C GLU A 170 -14.47 0.62 -19.14
N THR A 171 -13.24 0.20 -19.44
CA THR A 171 -12.73 0.03 -20.82
C THR A 171 -13.30 -1.19 -21.55
N GLY A 172 -13.91 -2.13 -20.83
CA GLY A 172 -14.29 -3.43 -21.35
C GLY A 172 -13.17 -4.49 -21.34
N TYR A 173 -12.05 -4.26 -20.65
CA TYR A 173 -10.96 -5.24 -20.47
C TYR A 173 -10.98 -5.89 -19.07
N ASP A 174 -10.32 -7.05 -18.97
CA ASP A 174 -10.03 -7.70 -17.69
C ASP A 174 -8.77 -7.06 -17.06
N GLY A 175 -8.97 -6.25 -16.02
CA GLY A 175 -7.87 -5.65 -15.29
C GLY A 175 -7.16 -6.63 -14.35
N TYR A 176 -5.90 -6.34 -14.02
CA TYR A 176 -5.12 -7.18 -13.11
C TYR A 176 -4.08 -6.40 -12.30
N TYR A 177 -3.77 -6.90 -11.10
CA TYR A 177 -2.65 -6.44 -10.30
C TYR A 177 -1.40 -7.26 -10.55
N TYR A 178 -0.25 -6.60 -10.44
CA TYR A 178 1.06 -7.20 -10.35
C TYR A 178 1.75 -6.74 -9.06
N ILE A 179 2.18 -7.69 -8.23
CA ILE A 179 2.91 -7.41 -6.98
C ILE A 179 4.41 -7.37 -7.28
N SER A 180 5.05 -6.21 -7.16
CA SER A 180 6.45 -6.04 -7.51
C SER A 180 7.42 -6.44 -6.40
N SER A 181 7.01 -6.31 -5.14
CA SER A 181 7.83 -6.64 -3.96
C SER A 181 6.99 -6.74 -2.70
N VAL A 182 7.46 -7.54 -1.73
CA VAL A 182 6.82 -7.76 -0.42
C VAL A 182 7.88 -7.71 0.68
N TYR A 183 7.57 -7.05 1.80
CA TYR A 183 8.44 -6.90 2.96
C TYR A 183 7.65 -7.21 4.25
N SER A 184 8.19 -8.08 5.10
CA SER A 184 7.53 -8.52 6.34
C SER A 184 7.87 -7.66 7.56
N GLY A 185 7.05 -7.76 8.60
CA GLY A 185 7.34 -7.19 9.93
C GLY A 185 6.74 -5.81 10.18
N TYR A 186 5.59 -5.52 9.58
CA TYR A 186 4.84 -4.29 9.79
C TYR A 186 3.68 -4.50 10.77
N SER A 187 3.26 -3.44 11.46
CA SER A 187 2.12 -3.50 12.38
C SER A 187 0.82 -3.79 11.64
N ASN A 188 -0.02 -4.64 12.25
CA ASN A 188 -1.39 -4.89 11.79
C ASN A 188 -2.33 -3.67 11.88
N ASP A 189 -1.96 -2.58 12.56
CA ASP A 189 -2.75 -1.34 12.54
C ASP A 189 -2.87 -0.75 11.11
N LEU A 190 -1.95 -1.13 10.24
CA LEU A 190 -1.93 -0.71 8.84
C LEU A 190 -2.65 -1.70 7.92
N ALA A 191 -3.06 -2.87 8.42
CA ALA A 191 -3.62 -3.95 7.60
C ALA A 191 -4.78 -3.44 6.73
N ASN A 192 -4.79 -3.89 5.47
CA ASN A 192 -5.76 -3.56 4.43
C ASN A 192 -5.73 -2.09 3.94
N GLN A 193 -4.89 -1.22 4.50
CA GLN A 193 -4.70 0.12 3.97
C GLN A 193 -3.94 0.06 2.64
N VAL A 194 -4.46 0.74 1.64
CA VAL A 194 -3.87 0.84 0.30
C VAL A 194 -3.68 2.30 -0.07
N TYR A 195 -2.50 2.62 -0.58
CA TYR A 195 -2.10 3.95 -1.02
C TYR A 195 -1.72 3.88 -2.49
N VAL A 196 -2.43 4.60 -3.34
CA VAL A 196 -2.08 4.74 -4.75
C VAL A 196 -1.21 5.98 -4.91
N SER A 197 0.05 5.81 -5.31
CA SER A 197 1.01 6.92 -5.39
C SER A 197 1.13 7.53 -6.79
N SER A 198 0.65 6.83 -7.82
CA SER A 198 0.73 7.26 -9.20
C SER A 198 -0.39 6.67 -10.03
N TYR A 199 -0.96 7.47 -10.92
CA TYR A 199 -1.81 7.04 -12.04
C TYR A 199 -1.09 7.35 -13.36
N TYR A 200 -1.18 6.47 -14.34
CA TYR A 200 -0.67 6.65 -15.70
C TYR A 200 -1.85 6.50 -16.65
N ASP A 201 -2.20 7.61 -17.30
CA ASP A 201 -3.17 7.66 -18.39
C ASP A 201 -2.36 7.44 -19.68
N GLY A 202 -2.38 6.22 -20.20
CA GLY A 202 -1.61 5.81 -21.35
C GLY A 202 -2.37 5.89 -22.66
N ASP A 203 -3.71 5.85 -22.63
CA ASP A 203 -4.53 5.79 -23.83
C ASP A 203 -5.11 7.15 -24.27
N SER A 204 -5.28 8.09 -23.34
CA SER A 204 -5.80 9.44 -23.60
C SER A 204 -4.70 10.50 -23.60
N SER A 205 -3.96 10.68 -22.50
CA SER A 205 -2.97 11.77 -22.38
C SER A 205 -1.51 11.35 -22.53
N GLY A 206 -1.16 10.12 -22.17
CA GLY A 206 0.22 9.62 -22.12
C GLY A 206 1.02 10.11 -20.91
N GLU A 207 0.36 10.64 -19.87
CA GLU A 207 0.97 11.35 -18.75
C GLU A 207 0.79 10.63 -17.40
N TYR A 208 1.65 11.01 -16.44
CA TYR A 208 1.54 10.57 -15.05
C TYR A 208 0.83 11.62 -14.19
N TYR A 209 -0.12 11.16 -13.38
CA TYR A 209 -0.84 11.96 -12.41
C TYR A 209 -0.53 11.51 -11.00
N THR A 210 -0.42 12.46 -10.07
CA THR A 210 -0.39 12.18 -8.63
C THR A 210 -1.83 12.11 -8.10
N PRO A 211 -2.27 10.97 -7.54
CA PRO A 211 -3.64 10.83 -7.04
C PRO A 211 -3.94 11.79 -5.88
N TYR A 212 -5.20 12.20 -5.79
CA TYR A 212 -5.67 13.19 -4.82
C TYR A 212 -5.48 12.73 -3.38
N HIS A 213 -5.90 11.51 -3.00
CA HIS A 213 -5.74 11.05 -1.62
C HIS A 213 -4.27 10.95 -1.22
N TYR A 214 -3.41 10.49 -2.12
CA TYR A 214 -1.97 10.43 -1.87
C TYR A 214 -1.35 11.82 -1.67
N SER A 215 -1.78 12.83 -2.44
CA SER A 215 -1.34 14.21 -2.24
C SER A 215 -1.66 14.78 -0.85
N LEU A 216 -2.67 14.20 -0.19
CA LEU A 216 -3.09 14.55 1.18
C LEU A 216 -2.49 13.61 2.25
N GLY A 217 -1.72 12.60 1.87
CA GLY A 217 -1.22 11.56 2.77
C GLY A 217 -2.30 10.58 3.26
N ASN A 218 -3.42 10.47 2.55
CA ASN A 218 -4.54 9.59 2.87
C ASN A 218 -4.46 8.27 2.09
N THR A 219 -5.15 7.25 2.60
CA THR A 219 -5.34 5.96 1.92
C THR A 219 -6.30 6.11 0.75
N SER A 220 -6.03 5.45 -0.36
CA SER A 220 -7.00 5.29 -1.46
C SER A 220 -7.97 4.13 -1.19
N GLY A 221 -7.64 3.18 -0.31
CA GLY A 221 -8.51 2.06 0.08
C GLY A 221 -8.21 1.51 1.48
N SER A 222 -9.17 0.81 2.08
CA SER A 222 -9.09 0.30 3.47
C SER A 222 -9.50 -1.17 3.62
N TYR A 223 -9.77 -1.87 2.52
CA TYR A 223 -10.17 -3.28 2.50
C TYR A 223 -9.24 -4.14 1.61
N GLY A 224 -7.98 -3.72 1.45
CA GLY A 224 -7.00 -4.39 0.61
C GLY A 224 -7.16 -4.09 -0.87
N LEU A 225 -6.45 -4.86 -1.70
CA LEU A 225 -6.50 -4.68 -3.16
C LEU A 225 -7.93 -4.81 -3.69
N GLY A 226 -8.30 -3.88 -4.56
CA GLY A 226 -9.62 -3.75 -5.14
C GLY A 226 -10.57 -2.80 -4.41
N SER A 227 -10.15 -2.23 -3.28
CA SER A 227 -10.91 -1.22 -2.54
C SER A 227 -10.47 0.21 -2.80
N GLU A 228 -9.45 0.39 -3.64
CA GLU A 228 -8.88 1.69 -3.98
C GLU A 228 -9.91 2.53 -4.73
N TYR A 229 -10.11 3.78 -4.34
CA TYR A 229 -10.88 4.75 -5.11
C TYR A 229 -10.24 6.12 -4.90
N ASP A 230 -9.91 6.79 -5.99
CA ASP A 230 -9.15 8.04 -5.95
C ASP A 230 -9.45 8.88 -7.19
N TYR A 231 -8.79 10.03 -7.29
CA TYR A 231 -8.99 10.98 -8.38
C TYR A 231 -7.67 11.47 -8.92
N ILE A 232 -7.62 11.68 -10.24
CA ILE A 232 -6.63 12.57 -10.85
C ILE A 232 -7.23 13.97 -11.01
N TYR A 233 -6.37 14.98 -11.14
CA TYR A 233 -6.78 16.33 -11.50
C TYR A 233 -6.06 16.78 -12.76
N ASP A 234 -6.83 17.12 -13.78
CA ASP A 234 -6.36 17.72 -15.02
C ASP A 234 -6.94 19.14 -15.18
N ASN A 235 -6.15 20.07 -15.70
CA ASN A 235 -6.58 21.47 -15.81
C ASN A 235 -7.70 21.68 -16.85
N VAL A 236 -7.89 20.74 -17.77
CA VAL A 236 -8.91 20.79 -18.83
C VAL A 236 -10.14 19.99 -18.43
N THR A 237 -9.97 18.74 -17.98
CA THR A 237 -11.09 17.83 -17.65
C THR A 237 -11.52 17.89 -16.18
N GLY A 238 -10.75 18.55 -15.31
CA GLY A 238 -11.04 18.67 -13.88
C GLY A 238 -10.69 17.38 -13.12
N TYR A 239 -11.45 17.09 -12.07
CA TYR A 239 -11.30 15.84 -11.33
C TYR A 239 -11.95 14.69 -12.09
N GLN A 240 -11.21 13.59 -12.24
CA GLN A 240 -11.66 12.34 -12.84
C GLN A 240 -11.36 11.21 -11.85
N ASP A 241 -12.33 10.35 -11.60
CA ASP A 241 -12.21 9.25 -10.64
C ASP A 241 -11.65 7.99 -11.28
N PHE A 242 -10.93 7.20 -10.49
CA PHE A 242 -10.46 5.88 -10.89
C PHE A 242 -10.45 4.91 -9.71
N GLY A 243 -10.35 3.62 -10.02
CA GLY A 243 -10.21 2.53 -9.07
C GLY A 243 -11.46 1.67 -8.95
N SER A 244 -11.59 0.98 -7.82
CA SER A 244 -12.66 0.02 -7.49
C SER A 244 -12.77 -1.09 -8.53
N ASN A 245 -11.67 -1.37 -9.22
CA ASN A 245 -11.53 -2.32 -10.33
C ASN A 245 -12.45 -2.04 -11.52
N TYR A 246 -13.01 -0.84 -11.57
CA TYR A 246 -13.98 -0.47 -12.59
C TYR A 246 -13.62 0.86 -13.22
N TYR A 247 -13.64 1.93 -12.43
CA TYR A 247 -13.48 3.30 -12.92
C TYR A 247 -12.07 3.54 -13.43
N GLU A 248 -11.95 4.18 -14.58
CA GLU A 248 -10.71 4.73 -15.09
C GLU A 248 -10.83 6.24 -15.28
N ALA A 249 -9.69 6.93 -15.35
CA ALA A 249 -9.66 8.37 -15.45
C ALA A 249 -8.94 8.84 -16.73
N ASP A 250 -9.64 9.66 -17.51
CA ASP A 250 -9.10 10.28 -18.72
C ASP A 250 -8.58 11.70 -18.46
N GLY A 251 -7.27 11.87 -18.56
CA GLY A 251 -6.62 13.15 -18.69
C GLY A 251 -6.80 13.75 -20.10
N SER A 252 -6.59 15.05 -20.23
CA SER A 252 -6.56 15.65 -21.56
C SER A 252 -5.21 15.41 -22.22
N ALA A 253 -5.21 15.01 -23.49
CA ALA A 253 -4.01 15.02 -24.34
C ALA A 253 -3.42 16.45 -24.37
N ASN A 254 -2.39 16.69 -23.57
CA ASN A 254 -1.82 18.01 -23.33
C ASN A 254 -0.86 18.48 -24.45
N ASN A 255 -1.25 18.30 -25.71
CA ASN A 255 -0.44 18.67 -26.87
C ASN A 255 -1.09 19.79 -27.70
N SER A 256 -0.35 20.88 -27.87
CA SER A 256 -0.59 21.90 -28.90
C SER A 256 0.41 21.77 -30.05
N ASP A 257 -0.02 22.18 -31.24
CA ASP A 257 0.81 22.37 -32.42
C ASP A 257 1.21 23.84 -32.56
N LEU A 258 2.51 24.09 -32.77
CA LEU A 258 3.00 25.37 -33.29
C LEU A 258 2.73 25.42 -34.79
N TYR A 259 2.00 26.44 -35.25
CA TYR A 259 1.77 26.70 -36.67
C TYR A 259 2.36 28.04 -37.09
N TYR A 260 2.83 28.11 -38.33
CA TYR A 260 3.25 29.35 -38.98
C TYR A 260 2.26 29.71 -40.07
N PHE A 261 1.89 30.99 -40.16
CA PHE A 261 0.88 31.45 -41.09
C PHE A 261 1.29 32.75 -41.81
N THR A 262 0.66 32.97 -42.96
CA THR A 262 0.62 34.26 -43.66
C THR A 262 -0.83 34.61 -43.98
N TYR A 263 -1.29 35.78 -43.58
CA TYR A 263 -2.57 36.33 -44.00
C TYR A 263 -2.37 37.28 -45.18
N TYR A 264 -3.15 37.09 -46.24
CA TYR A 264 -3.15 37.93 -47.43
C TYR A 264 -4.42 38.77 -47.48
N TYR A 265 -4.27 40.08 -47.66
CA TYR A 265 -5.41 41.01 -47.74
C TYR A 265 -6.07 41.04 -49.13
N GLY A 266 -5.41 40.51 -50.17
CA GLY A 266 -5.95 40.50 -51.54
C GLY A 266 -5.65 41.77 -52.36
N ASN A 267 -5.21 42.86 -51.72
CA ASN A 267 -4.68 44.07 -52.38
C ASN A 267 -3.17 44.02 -52.66
N GLY A 268 -2.47 42.97 -52.20
CA GLY A 268 -1.01 42.87 -52.28
C GLY A 268 -0.33 42.93 -50.91
N ASP A 269 -1.05 43.40 -49.88
CA ASP A 269 -0.55 43.40 -48.51
C ASP A 269 -0.67 42.03 -47.86
N SER A 270 0.23 41.77 -46.91
CA SER A 270 0.15 40.57 -46.07
C SER A 270 0.84 40.76 -44.73
N TYR A 271 0.49 39.94 -43.75
CA TYR A 271 1.29 39.77 -42.53
C TYR A 271 1.54 38.29 -42.25
N SER A 272 2.65 37.99 -41.61
CA SER A 272 3.02 36.62 -41.22
C SER A 272 3.31 36.53 -39.74
N GLY A 273 3.15 35.33 -39.21
CA GLY A 273 3.28 35.06 -37.80
C GLY A 273 3.32 33.59 -37.47
N SER A 274 3.24 33.31 -36.18
CA SER A 274 3.11 31.96 -35.63
C SER A 274 2.06 31.95 -34.53
N GLY A 275 1.45 30.81 -34.29
CA GLY A 275 0.58 30.62 -33.13
C GLY A 275 0.60 29.18 -32.65
N TYR A 276 -0.09 28.93 -31.55
CA TYR A 276 -0.28 27.58 -31.02
C TYR A 276 -1.77 27.26 -31.02
N ALA A 277 -2.12 26.07 -31.47
CA ALA A 277 -3.49 25.55 -31.47
C ALA A 277 -3.50 24.12 -30.96
N SER A 278 -4.66 23.59 -30.56
CA SER A 278 -4.78 22.18 -30.20
C SER A 278 -4.27 21.29 -31.33
N THR A 279 -3.61 20.19 -30.97
CA THR A 279 -3.02 19.26 -31.96
C THR A 279 -4.05 18.87 -33.02
N GLY A 280 -3.68 18.93 -34.30
CA GLY A 280 -4.53 18.56 -35.43
C GLY A 280 -5.51 19.65 -35.90
N THR A 281 -5.49 20.85 -35.29
CA THR A 281 -6.34 21.97 -35.74
C THR A 281 -5.97 22.45 -37.15
N TYR A 282 -4.67 22.54 -37.44
CA TYR A 282 -4.15 23.03 -38.70
C TYR A 282 -3.18 22.03 -39.35
N TYR A 283 -3.01 22.12 -40.67
CA TYR A 283 -2.03 21.33 -41.42
C TYR A 283 -1.21 22.21 -42.38
N SER A 284 0.02 21.80 -42.67
CA SER A 284 0.88 22.50 -43.64
C SER A 284 0.24 22.51 -45.03
N GLY A 285 0.18 23.68 -45.65
CA GLY A 285 -0.45 23.91 -46.94
C GLY A 285 -1.94 24.27 -46.88
N GLN A 286 -2.52 24.39 -45.68
CA GLN A 286 -3.93 24.75 -45.51
C GLN A 286 -4.20 26.21 -45.85
N TYR A 287 -5.33 26.47 -46.51
CA TYR A 287 -5.88 27.80 -46.76
C TYR A 287 -7.16 28.00 -45.93
N LEU A 288 -7.30 29.15 -45.28
CA LEU A 288 -8.46 29.51 -44.46
C LEU A 288 -8.97 30.89 -44.87
N GLY A 289 -10.13 30.96 -45.51
CA GLY A 289 -10.80 32.23 -45.82
C GLY A 289 -11.87 32.57 -44.79
N TYR A 290 -12.36 33.81 -44.83
CA TYR A 290 -13.63 34.16 -44.18
C TYR A 290 -14.82 33.50 -44.91
N ALA A 291 -15.98 33.45 -44.25
CA ALA A 291 -17.22 33.01 -44.88
C ALA A 291 -17.55 33.90 -46.10
N ASP A 292 -18.17 33.30 -47.12
CA ASP A 292 -18.54 33.98 -48.36
C ASP A 292 -19.34 35.28 -48.08
N GLY A 293 -18.87 36.41 -48.62
CA GLY A 293 -19.44 37.74 -48.41
C GLY A 293 -18.89 38.55 -47.22
N VAL A 294 -17.82 38.10 -46.56
CA VAL A 294 -17.11 38.86 -45.51
C VAL A 294 -15.79 39.40 -46.06
N TYR A 295 -15.76 40.70 -46.35
CA TYR A 295 -14.58 41.42 -46.82
C TYR A 295 -13.74 41.93 -45.65
N ASN A 296 -12.42 41.97 -45.83
CA ASN A 296 -11.53 42.67 -44.90
C ASN A 296 -11.66 44.20 -45.06
N GLU A 297 -10.92 44.99 -44.26
CA GLU A 297 -10.99 46.46 -44.28
C GLU A 297 -10.65 47.10 -45.63
N THR A 298 -9.98 46.37 -46.52
CA THR A 298 -9.62 46.80 -47.88
C THR A 298 -10.69 46.49 -48.93
N GLY A 299 -11.78 45.82 -48.54
CA GLY A 299 -12.88 45.44 -49.44
C GLY A 299 -12.61 44.19 -50.28
N TYR A 300 -11.56 43.42 -49.96
CA TYR A 300 -11.19 42.17 -50.63
C TYR A 300 -11.42 40.95 -49.72
N ASP A 301 -11.53 39.77 -50.34
CA ASP A 301 -11.56 38.49 -49.65
C ASP A 301 -10.14 38.13 -49.19
N GLY A 302 -9.88 38.27 -47.89
CA GLY A 302 -8.59 37.87 -47.31
C GLY A 302 -8.56 36.40 -46.90
N TYR A 303 -7.36 35.82 -46.82
CA TYR A 303 -7.18 34.43 -46.41
C TYR A 303 -5.86 34.20 -45.65
N TYR A 304 -5.87 33.25 -44.73
CA TYR A 304 -4.67 32.69 -44.12
C TYR A 304 -4.15 31.51 -44.94
N TYR A 305 -2.83 31.39 -45.01
CA TYR A 305 -2.11 30.22 -45.49
C TYR A 305 -1.21 29.69 -44.38
N ILE A 306 -1.37 28.41 -44.02
CA ILE A 306 -0.53 27.73 -43.02
C ILE A 306 0.69 27.14 -43.72
N SER A 307 1.88 27.65 -43.42
CA SER A 307 3.12 27.24 -44.09
C SER A 307 3.73 25.99 -43.46
N SER A 308 3.68 25.86 -42.14
CA SER A 308 4.24 24.71 -41.42
C SER A 308 3.55 24.50 -40.08
N VAL A 309 3.59 23.25 -39.59
CA VAL A 309 3.00 22.82 -38.33
C VAL A 309 4.00 21.87 -37.63
N TYR A 310 4.21 22.07 -36.33
CA TYR A 310 5.11 21.29 -35.49
C TYR A 310 4.42 20.89 -34.19
N SER A 311 4.38 19.59 -33.87
CA SER A 311 3.71 19.06 -32.69
C SER A 311 4.61 19.00 -31.45
N GLY A 312 3.99 18.89 -30.28
CA GLY A 312 4.67 18.61 -29.01
C GLY A 312 4.96 19.86 -28.17
N TYR A 313 4.07 20.87 -28.23
CA TYR A 313 4.17 22.09 -27.42
C TYR A 313 3.14 22.11 -26.29
N SER A 314 3.48 22.76 -25.17
CA SER A 314 2.58 22.91 -24.01
C SER A 314 1.29 23.68 -24.34
N ASN A 315 0.17 23.21 -23.82
CA ASN A 315 -1.14 23.87 -23.94
C ASN A 315 -1.24 25.25 -23.28
N ASP A 316 -0.31 25.64 -22.38
CA ASP A 316 -0.26 27.02 -21.86
C ASP A 316 -0.09 28.06 -22.99
N LEU A 317 0.45 27.63 -24.12
CA LEU A 317 0.63 28.45 -25.31
C LEU A 317 -0.59 28.45 -26.23
N ALA A 318 -1.55 27.53 -26.06
CA ALA A 318 -2.69 27.37 -26.96
C ALA A 318 -3.49 28.68 -27.07
N ASN A 319 -3.92 28.99 -28.30
CA ASN A 319 -4.61 30.22 -28.69
C ASN A 319 -3.76 31.51 -28.63
N GLN A 320 -2.46 31.42 -28.36
CA GLN A 320 -1.57 32.57 -28.50
C GLN A 320 -1.14 32.72 -29.96
N VAL A 321 -1.25 33.95 -30.48
CA VAL A 321 -0.90 34.31 -31.85
C VAL A 321 0.08 35.47 -31.82
N TYR A 322 1.16 35.32 -32.59
CA TYR A 322 2.27 36.27 -32.66
C TYR A 322 2.44 36.71 -34.11
N VAL A 323 2.30 38.01 -34.38
CA VAL A 323 2.62 38.58 -35.70
C VAL A 323 4.09 38.99 -35.72
N SER A 324 4.84 38.48 -36.69
CA SER A 324 6.29 38.70 -36.79
C SER A 324 6.69 39.67 -37.89
N SER A 325 5.86 39.85 -38.92
CA SER A 325 6.19 40.70 -40.05
C SER A 325 4.94 41.19 -40.80
N TYR A 326 5.05 42.37 -41.38
CA TYR A 326 4.08 42.94 -42.31
C TYR A 326 4.77 43.27 -43.64
N TYR A 327 4.09 43.03 -44.75
CA TYR A 327 4.51 43.38 -46.10
C TYR A 327 3.49 44.33 -46.70
N ASP A 328 3.95 45.52 -47.06
CA ASP A 328 3.19 46.57 -47.74
C ASP A 328 3.43 46.44 -49.25
N GLY A 329 2.42 45.93 -49.95
CA GLY A 329 2.40 45.80 -51.40
C GLY A 329 1.91 47.05 -52.13
N ASP A 330 1.35 48.02 -51.41
CA ASP A 330 0.78 49.27 -51.95
C ASP A 330 1.85 50.32 -52.32
N SER A 331 3.14 50.00 -52.17
CA SER A 331 4.24 50.87 -52.58
C SER A 331 4.58 50.75 -54.08
N SER A 332 3.66 51.19 -54.95
CA SER A 332 3.99 51.99 -56.16
C SER A 332 2.76 52.39 -57.00
N GLY A 333 2.35 53.65 -56.83
CA GLY A 333 1.64 54.48 -57.80
C GLY A 333 2.22 55.88 -57.80
#